data_AF-A0A7C3P398-F1
#
_entry.id   AF-A0A7C3P398-F1
#
_cell.length_a   1.000
_cell.length_b   1.000
_cell.length_c   1.000
_cell.angle_alpha   90.00
_cell.angle_beta   90.00
_cell.angle_gamma   90.00
#
_symmetry.space_group_name_H-M   'P 1'
#
loop_
_entity.id
_entity.type
_entity.pdbx_description
1 polymer ?
#
loop_
_entity_poly.entity_id
_entity_poly.type
_entity_poly.pdbx_seq_one_letter_code
_entity_poly.pdbx_strand_id
1 'polypeptide(L)'
;MEFITFKDLNKLRSIIHAISTSVEVKGIIGSAGTTLPSLFDFSVFGVLWKEGSTVYLFQDESCPPAFTQEVVKNMLQVLSLLGEEPVEMDRVTVQTEKRKLRNRERGMDPQASLQSHLTLPLVIEGEVIGCISISSDQANLYNIPRLQF
;
A
#
# COMPACT_ATOMS: atom_id res chain seq x y z
N MET A 1 9.20 -14.02 16.57
CA MET A 1 9.75 -12.89 15.81
C MET A 1 10.15 -13.44 14.46
N GLU A 2 9.28 -13.33 13.46
CA GLU A 2 9.58 -13.80 12.10
C GLU A 2 10.33 -12.70 11.35
N PHE A 3 11.48 -13.06 10.80
CA PHE A 3 12.32 -12.17 10.01
C PHE A 3 11.99 -12.33 8.52
N ILE A 4 12.09 -11.24 7.76
CA ILE A 4 12.02 -11.28 6.29
C ILE A 4 13.16 -12.17 5.78
N THR A 5 12.80 -13.22 5.04
CA THR A 5 13.74 -14.23 4.56
C THR A 5 14.24 -13.91 3.14
N PHE A 6 15.34 -14.53 2.71
CA PHE A 6 15.86 -14.44 1.33
C PHE A 6 14.82 -14.84 0.27
N LYS A 7 13.85 -15.67 0.64
CA LYS A 7 12.72 -16.06 -0.21
C LYS A 7 11.75 -14.90 -0.45
N ASP A 8 11.60 -14.01 0.53
CA ASP A 8 10.74 -12.83 0.45
C ASP A 8 11.37 -11.75 -0.42
N LEU A 9 12.71 -11.62 -0.39
CA LEU A 9 13.46 -10.73 -1.28
C LEU A 9 13.39 -11.15 -2.76
N ASN A 10 13.45 -12.45 -3.07
CA ASN A 10 13.33 -12.92 -4.45
C ASN A 10 11.93 -12.71 -5.03
N LYS A 11 10.89 -12.88 -4.21
CA LYS A 11 9.52 -12.59 -4.61
C LYS A 11 9.30 -11.07 -4.74
N LEU A 12 9.85 -10.25 -3.83
CA LEU A 12 9.86 -8.79 -3.97
C LEU A 12 10.51 -8.36 -5.29
N ARG A 13 11.65 -8.97 -5.64
CA ARG A 13 12.32 -8.73 -6.93
C ARG A 13 11.46 -9.15 -8.12
N SER A 14 10.73 -10.27 -8.02
CA SER A 14 9.79 -10.72 -9.06
C SER A 14 8.58 -9.79 -9.20
N ILE A 15 8.09 -9.22 -8.09
CA ILE A 15 7.00 -8.24 -8.08
C ILE A 15 7.50 -6.93 -8.70
N ILE A 16 8.66 -6.43 -8.28
CA ILE A 16 9.30 -5.24 -8.88
C ILE A 16 9.50 -5.47 -10.38
N HIS A 17 9.95 -6.66 -10.80
CA HIS A 17 10.09 -6.98 -12.22
C HIS A 17 8.74 -6.98 -12.96
N ALA A 18 7.70 -7.62 -12.40
CA ALA A 18 6.35 -7.62 -12.98
C ALA A 18 5.77 -6.20 -13.10
N ILE A 19 6.01 -5.37 -12.08
CA ILE A 19 5.70 -3.94 -12.03
C ILE A 19 6.45 -3.21 -13.16
N SER A 20 7.77 -3.42 -13.30
CA SER A 20 8.60 -2.77 -14.33
C SER A 20 8.26 -3.19 -15.77
N THR A 21 7.63 -4.34 -15.97
CA THR A 21 7.25 -4.85 -17.31
C THR A 21 5.86 -4.43 -17.79
N SER A 22 5.04 -3.82 -16.93
CA SER A 22 3.67 -3.43 -17.28
C SER A 22 3.61 -1.98 -17.76
N VAL A 23 3.01 -1.75 -18.94
CA VAL A 23 2.94 -0.41 -19.58
C VAL A 23 1.79 0.44 -19.01
N GLU A 24 0.83 -0.17 -18.30
CA GLU A 24 -0.31 0.52 -17.70
C GLU A 24 -0.27 0.44 -16.17
N VAL A 25 -0.31 1.61 -15.52
CA VAL A 25 -0.30 1.79 -14.05
C VAL A 25 -1.36 0.91 -13.36
N LYS A 26 -2.54 0.74 -13.99
CA LYS A 26 -3.61 -0.12 -13.47
C LYS A 26 -3.24 -1.61 -13.46
N GLY A 27 -2.52 -2.08 -14.48
CA GLY A 27 -2.02 -3.46 -14.57
C GLY A 27 -0.93 -3.76 -13.53
N ILE A 28 -0.05 -2.78 -13.29
CA ILE A 28 0.97 -2.80 -12.22
C ILE A 28 0.30 -3.01 -10.85
N ILE A 29 -0.71 -2.19 -10.56
CA ILE A 29 -1.40 -2.20 -9.26
C ILE A 29 -2.16 -3.50 -9.05
N GLY A 30 -2.85 -4.01 -10.07
CA GLY A 30 -3.53 -5.29 -10.01
C GLY A 30 -2.57 -6.47 -9.80
N SER A 31 -1.41 -6.48 -10.47
CA SER A 31 -0.39 -7.52 -10.29
C SER A 31 0.27 -7.46 -8.91
N ALA A 32 0.59 -6.26 -8.43
CA ALA A 32 1.12 -6.06 -7.08
C ALA A 32 0.09 -6.46 -6.02
N GLY A 33 -1.15 -6.01 -6.15
CA GLY A 33 -2.25 -6.35 -5.23
C GLY A 33 -2.52 -7.84 -5.16
N THR A 34 -2.39 -8.59 -6.26
CA THR A 34 -2.59 -10.05 -6.25
C THR A 34 -1.40 -10.84 -5.73
N THR A 35 -0.17 -10.33 -5.86
CA THR A 35 1.04 -11.07 -5.49
C THR A 35 1.50 -10.76 -4.06
N LEU A 36 1.36 -9.51 -3.62
CA LEU A 36 1.77 -9.05 -2.29
C LEU A 36 1.10 -9.80 -1.11
N PRO A 37 -0.16 -10.24 -1.16
CA PRO A 37 -0.77 -11.00 -0.06
C PRO A 37 -0.06 -12.32 0.25
N SER A 38 0.73 -12.86 -0.69
CA SER A 38 1.54 -14.07 -0.48
C SER A 38 2.86 -13.82 0.27
N LEU A 39 3.12 -12.56 0.62
CA LEU A 39 4.37 -12.07 1.20
C LEU A 39 4.17 -11.27 2.49
N PHE A 40 3.17 -10.40 2.47
CA PHE A 40 2.88 -9.49 3.56
C PHE A 40 1.43 -9.67 3.97
N ASP A 41 1.19 -9.81 5.28
CA ASP A 41 -0.14 -9.62 5.82
C ASP A 41 -0.47 -8.12 5.75
N PHE A 42 -1.56 -7.78 5.07
CA PHE A 42 -2.12 -6.43 5.06
C PHE A 42 -3.64 -6.48 4.93
N SER A 43 -4.29 -5.35 5.18
CA SER A 43 -5.72 -5.13 4.98
C SER A 43 -5.98 -4.30 3.74
N VAL A 44 -5.08 -3.38 3.44
CA VAL A 44 -5.11 -2.51 2.26
C VAL A 44 -3.69 -2.38 1.69
N PHE A 45 -3.56 -2.59 0.39
CA PHE A 45 -2.42 -2.14 -0.41
C PHE A 45 -2.85 -0.90 -1.19
N GLY A 46 -2.02 0.13 -1.19
CA GLY A 46 -2.31 1.40 -1.83
C GLY A 46 -1.17 1.88 -2.71
N VAL A 47 -1.50 2.50 -3.83
CA VAL A 47 -0.57 3.25 -4.68
C VAL A 47 -1.14 4.64 -4.90
N LEU A 48 -0.40 5.65 -4.51
CA LEU A 48 -0.69 7.05 -4.79
C LEU A 48 0.22 7.49 -5.93
N TRP A 49 -0.36 7.90 -7.05
CA TRP A 49 0.35 8.55 -8.14
C TRP A 49 0.18 10.07 -8.03
N LYS A 50 1.29 10.80 -8.01
CA LYS A 50 1.28 12.27 -7.87
C LYS A 50 0.59 12.92 -9.07
N GLU A 51 0.92 12.49 -10.28
CA GLU A 51 0.29 13.03 -11.48
C GLU A 51 -1.19 12.64 -11.54
N GLY A 52 -2.09 13.61 -11.66
CA GLY A 52 -3.52 13.34 -11.67
C GLY A 52 -4.11 12.93 -10.30
N SER A 53 -3.36 13.09 -9.20
CA SER A 53 -3.86 12.97 -7.82
C SER A 53 -4.74 11.74 -7.58
N THR A 54 -4.27 10.56 -8.01
CA THR A 54 -5.09 9.34 -7.97
C THR A 54 -4.49 8.34 -6.97
N VAL A 55 -5.35 7.86 -6.07
CA VAL A 55 -5.03 6.77 -5.15
C VAL A 55 -5.77 5.51 -5.59
N TYR A 56 -5.01 4.47 -5.86
CA TYR A 56 -5.53 3.14 -6.15
C TYR A 56 -5.36 2.25 -4.93
N LEU A 57 -6.45 1.65 -4.48
CA LEU A 57 -6.48 0.77 -3.32
C LEU A 57 -6.90 -0.62 -3.73
N PHE A 58 -6.12 -1.60 -3.32
CA PHE A 58 -6.48 -3.01 -3.33
C PHE A 58 -6.73 -3.42 -1.88
N GLN A 59 -8.00 -3.65 -1.54
CA GLN A 59 -8.41 -3.84 -0.15
C GLN A 59 -9.27 -5.08 0.05
N ASP A 60 -9.30 -5.55 1.30
CA ASP A 60 -10.19 -6.63 1.68
C ASP A 60 -11.66 -6.23 1.46
N GLU A 61 -12.48 -7.16 0.99
CA GLU A 61 -13.92 -6.94 0.78
C GLU A 61 -14.64 -6.43 2.03
N SER A 62 -14.19 -6.89 3.20
CA SER A 62 -14.73 -6.49 4.51
C SER A 62 -14.16 -5.18 5.05
N CYS A 63 -13.26 -4.51 4.32
CA CYS A 63 -12.62 -3.26 4.76
C CYS A 63 -13.65 -2.14 4.97
N PRO A 64 -13.76 -1.57 6.19
CA PRO A 64 -14.67 -0.47 6.49
C PRO A 64 -14.30 0.81 5.73
N PRO A 65 -15.27 1.65 5.31
CA PRO A 65 -14.98 2.92 4.66
C PRO A 65 -14.13 3.89 5.50
N ALA A 66 -14.32 3.91 6.83
CA ALA A 66 -13.52 4.73 7.73
C ALA A 66 -12.04 4.33 7.72
N PHE A 67 -11.76 3.03 7.72
CA PHE A 67 -10.40 2.50 7.57
C PHE A 67 -9.78 2.93 6.24
N THR A 68 -10.53 2.81 5.14
CA THR A 68 -10.09 3.27 3.81
C THR A 68 -9.71 4.76 3.83
N GLN A 69 -10.51 5.62 4.48
CA GLN A 69 -10.21 7.05 4.61
C GLN A 69 -8.93 7.31 5.43
N GLU A 70 -8.73 6.58 6.53
CA GLU A 70 -7.50 6.68 7.33
C GLU A 70 -6.25 6.32 6.52
N VAL A 71 -6.33 5.26 5.70
CA VAL A 71 -5.22 4.85 4.80
C VAL A 71 -4.90 5.96 3.80
N VAL A 72 -5.90 6.49 3.09
CA VAL A 72 -5.66 7.57 2.10
C VAL A 72 -5.05 8.79 2.77
N LYS A 73 -5.59 9.20 3.93
CA LYS A 73 -5.06 10.33 4.70
C LYS A 73 -3.60 10.12 5.09
N ASN A 74 -3.25 8.92 5.57
CA ASN A 74 -1.88 8.58 5.94
C ASN A 74 -0.94 8.64 4.72
N MET A 75 -1.34 8.10 3.57
CA MET A 75 -0.54 8.15 2.35
C MET A 75 -0.24 9.58 1.89
N LEU A 76 -1.26 10.45 1.90
CA LEU A 76 -1.10 11.87 1.54
C LEU A 76 -0.16 12.59 2.53
N GLN A 77 -0.33 12.34 3.82
CA GLN A 77 0.56 12.90 4.86
C GLN A 77 2.01 12.47 4.67
N VAL A 78 2.26 11.19 4.42
CA VAL A 78 3.62 10.69 4.18
C VAL A 78 4.21 11.31 2.92
N LEU A 79 3.44 11.46 1.84
CA LEU A 79 3.92 12.11 0.62
C LEU A 79 4.36 13.55 0.92
N SER A 80 3.57 14.32 1.68
CA SER A 80 3.95 15.68 2.09
C SER A 80 5.22 15.72 2.95
N LEU A 81 5.42 14.72 3.82
CA LEU A 81 6.65 14.61 4.61
C LEU A 81 7.90 14.28 3.77
N LEU A 82 7.72 13.71 2.59
CA LEU A 82 8.80 13.40 1.66
C LEU A 82 9.26 14.62 0.84
N GLY A 83 8.74 15.82 1.15
CA GLY A 83 9.14 17.08 0.51
C GLY A 83 8.17 17.55 -0.58
N GLU A 84 7.05 16.86 -0.76
CA GLU A 84 6.02 17.22 -1.74
C GLU A 84 4.99 18.20 -1.17
N GLU A 85 4.33 18.96 -2.06
CA GLU A 85 3.26 19.86 -1.63
C GLU A 85 2.09 19.09 -0.99
N PRO A 86 1.44 19.65 0.05
CA PRO A 86 0.26 19.05 0.65
C PRO A 86 -0.86 18.87 -0.38
N VAL A 87 -1.29 17.62 -0.56
CA VAL A 87 -2.45 17.29 -1.40
C VAL A 87 -3.67 17.09 -0.49
N GLU A 88 -4.68 17.93 -0.67
CA GLU A 88 -5.94 17.82 0.07
C GLU A 88 -6.73 16.57 -0.37
N MET A 89 -7.37 15.89 0.59
CA MET A 89 -8.08 14.62 0.34
C MET A 89 -9.26 14.76 -0.63
N ASP A 90 -9.91 15.93 -0.67
CA ASP A 90 -11.01 16.24 -1.59
C ASP A 90 -10.56 16.43 -3.05
N ARG A 91 -9.27 16.64 -3.27
CA ARG A 91 -8.65 16.76 -4.60
C ARG A 91 -8.11 15.44 -5.14
N VAL A 92 -8.31 14.35 -4.41
CA VAL A 92 -7.79 13.02 -4.74
C VAL A 92 -8.89 12.13 -5.27
N THR A 93 -8.67 11.52 -6.43
CA THR A 93 -9.55 10.48 -6.95
C THR A 93 -9.17 9.14 -6.32
N VAL A 94 -10.08 8.52 -5.58
CA VAL A 94 -9.86 7.21 -4.96
C VAL A 94 -10.52 6.12 -5.81
N GLN A 95 -9.70 5.19 -6.32
CA GLN A 95 -10.15 4.01 -7.02
C GLN A 95 -9.91 2.78 -6.15
N THR A 96 -10.96 1.99 -5.91
CA THR A 96 -10.89 0.83 -5.01
C THR A 96 -11.21 -0.45 -5.77
N GLU A 97 -10.33 -1.43 -5.66
CA GLU A 97 -10.58 -2.82 -6.01
C GLU A 97 -10.72 -3.63 -4.72
N LYS A 98 -11.87 -4.29 -4.56
CA LYS A 98 -12.17 -5.14 -3.40
C LYS A 98 -11.97 -6.59 -3.76
N ARG A 99 -11.17 -7.31 -2.98
CA ARG A 99 -10.95 -8.76 -3.11
C ARG A 99 -10.87 -9.42 -1.75
N LYS A 100 -11.09 -10.73 -1.70
CA LYS A 100 -10.75 -11.53 -0.53
C LYS A 100 -9.22 -11.64 -0.40
N LEU A 101 -8.62 -10.84 0.48
CA LEU A 101 -7.16 -10.81 0.67
C LEU A 101 -6.70 -11.82 1.70
N ARG A 102 -7.52 -12.01 2.73
CA ARG A 102 -7.21 -12.89 3.85
C ARG A 102 -8.03 -14.17 3.77
N ASN A 103 -7.40 -15.28 4.13
CA ASN A 103 -8.09 -16.54 4.44
C ASN A 103 -8.64 -16.53 5.87
N ARG A 104 -9.15 -15.38 6.34
CA ARG A 104 -9.82 -15.28 7.64
C ARG A 104 -11.25 -15.77 7.48
N GLU A 105 -11.69 -16.64 8.39
CA GLU A 105 -13.10 -17.05 8.47
C GLU A 105 -14.04 -15.89 8.85
N ARG A 106 -13.48 -14.83 9.46
CA ARG A 106 -14.15 -13.56 9.79
C ARG A 106 -13.52 -12.38 9.06
N GLY A 107 -14.37 -11.52 8.51
CA GLY A 107 -13.95 -10.23 7.96
C GLY A 107 -13.36 -9.29 9.02
N MET A 108 -12.88 -8.14 8.55
CA MET A 108 -12.42 -7.04 9.41
C MET A 108 -13.53 -6.57 10.34
N ASP A 109 -13.13 -6.11 11.53
CA ASP A 109 -14.03 -5.44 12.46
C ASP A 109 -14.59 -4.17 11.79
N PRO A 110 -15.92 -3.92 11.80
CA PRO A 110 -16.50 -2.67 11.32
C PRO A 110 -15.93 -1.41 11.98
N GLN A 111 -15.36 -1.53 13.19
CA GLN A 111 -14.69 -0.47 13.94
C GLN A 111 -13.15 -0.55 13.84
N ALA A 112 -12.61 -1.36 12.93
CA ALA A 112 -11.16 -1.44 12.70
C ALA A 112 -10.61 -0.06 12.31
N SER A 113 -9.50 0.31 12.96
CA SER A 113 -8.73 1.50 12.63
C SER A 113 -7.35 1.12 12.11
N LEU A 114 -6.66 2.04 11.45
CA LEU A 114 -5.28 1.85 10.98
C LEU A 114 -4.33 1.73 12.18
N GLN A 115 -3.70 0.55 12.35
CA GLN A 115 -2.82 0.25 13.48
C GLN A 115 -1.36 0.10 13.07
N SER A 116 -1.09 -0.29 11.82
CA SER A 116 0.27 -0.32 11.28
C SER A 116 0.26 0.00 9.80
N HIS A 117 1.26 0.73 9.35
CA HIS A 117 1.48 1.01 7.93
C HIS A 117 2.97 1.01 7.60
N LEU A 118 3.29 0.65 6.37
CA LEU A 118 4.61 0.85 5.78
C LEU A 118 4.38 1.56 4.44
N THR A 119 4.93 2.76 4.32
CA THR A 119 4.79 3.58 3.11
C THR A 119 6.17 3.89 2.57
N LEU A 120 6.38 3.64 1.28
CA LEU A 120 7.65 3.86 0.59
C LEU A 120 7.44 4.83 -0.58
N PRO A 121 8.35 5.79 -0.80
CA PRO A 121 8.29 6.67 -1.95
C PRO A 121 8.52 5.89 -3.26
N LEU A 122 7.82 6.30 -4.31
CA LEU A 122 8.17 5.95 -5.68
C LEU A 122 9.05 7.07 -6.23
N VAL A 123 10.29 6.75 -6.59
CA VAL A 123 11.29 7.74 -7.03
C VAL A 123 11.78 7.41 -8.44
N ILE A 124 11.75 8.38 -9.34
CA ILE A 124 12.35 8.31 -10.67
C ILE A 124 13.36 9.45 -10.80
N GLU A 125 14.61 9.14 -11.13
CA GLU A 125 15.70 10.13 -11.32
C GLU A 125 15.86 11.13 -10.15
N GLY A 126 15.51 10.70 -8.93
CA GLY A 126 15.60 11.54 -7.73
C GLY A 126 14.33 12.34 -7.42
N GLU A 127 13.31 12.31 -8.29
CA GLU A 127 12.00 12.93 -8.05
C GLU A 127 10.99 11.93 -7.47
N VAL A 128 10.26 12.34 -6.43
CA VAL A 128 9.16 11.54 -5.88
C VAL A 128 7.92 11.70 -6.76
N ILE A 129 7.54 10.62 -7.43
CA ILE A 129 6.39 10.55 -8.33
C ILE A 129 5.13 9.98 -7.66
N GLY A 130 5.25 9.55 -6.40
CA GLY A 130 4.15 8.95 -5.65
C GLY A 130 4.62 8.15 -4.45
N CYS A 131 3.74 7.30 -3.92
CA CYS A 131 4.10 6.35 -2.88
C CYS A 131 3.30 5.05 -2.98
N ILE A 132 3.90 3.98 -2.46
CA ILE A 132 3.22 2.70 -2.22
C ILE A 132 3.05 2.49 -0.73
N SER A 133 1.94 1.89 -0.33
CA SER A 133 1.66 1.62 1.08
C SER A 133 1.03 0.26 1.28
N ILE A 134 1.43 -0.41 2.36
CA ILE A 134 0.69 -1.52 2.94
C ILE A 134 0.19 -1.10 4.32
N SER A 135 -1.07 -1.37 4.60
CA SER A 135 -1.80 -0.88 5.77
C SER A 135 -2.58 -2.01 6.43
N SER A 136 -2.64 -2.03 7.76
CA SER A 136 -3.26 -3.11 8.53
C SER A 136 -4.02 -2.61 9.77
N ASP A 137 -5.07 -3.35 10.12
CA ASP A 137 -5.84 -3.27 11.37
C ASP A 137 -5.13 -3.96 12.54
N GLN A 138 -4.00 -4.63 12.28
CA GLN A 138 -3.18 -5.27 13.30
C GLN A 138 -2.03 -4.35 13.72
N ALA A 139 -1.82 -4.20 15.03
CA ALA A 139 -0.70 -3.42 15.55
C ALA A 139 0.65 -4.12 15.32
N ASN A 140 1.72 -3.33 15.18
CA ASN A 140 3.12 -3.79 15.15
C ASN A 140 3.50 -4.75 14.01
N LEU A 141 2.69 -4.85 12.95
CA LEU A 141 2.90 -5.82 11.88
C LEU A 141 4.14 -5.52 11.01
N TYR A 142 4.46 -4.25 10.83
CA TYR A 142 5.58 -3.80 9.99
C TYR A 142 6.72 -3.17 10.81
N ASN A 143 6.87 -3.58 12.08
CA ASN A 143 8.01 -3.14 12.89
C ASN A 143 9.30 -3.69 12.28
N ILE A 144 10.03 -2.86 11.54
CA ILE A 144 11.31 -3.19 10.94
C ILE A 144 12.43 -2.69 11.87
N PRO A 145 13.22 -3.57 12.49
CA PRO A 145 14.54 -3.17 12.97
C PRO A 145 15.40 -2.91 11.72
N ARG A 146 15.70 -1.63 11.45
CA ARG A 146 16.62 -1.12 10.42
C ARG A 146 16.17 -1.27 8.95
N LEU A 147 15.46 -0.27 8.45
CA LEU A 147 15.70 0.23 7.09
C LEU A 147 16.83 1.25 7.18
N GLN A 148 18.09 0.78 7.10
CA GLN A 148 19.20 1.64 6.73
C GLN A 148 19.33 1.54 5.21
N PHE A 149 18.93 2.60 4.51
CA PHE A 149 19.41 2.88 3.15
C PHE A 149 20.71 3.67 3.27
#